data_AF-A0A4V3XHV7-F1
#
_entry.id   AF-A0A4V3XHV7-F1
#
_cell.length_a   1.000
_cell.length_b   1.000
_cell.length_c   1.000
_cell.angle_alpha   90.00
_cell.angle_beta   90.00
_cell.angle_gamma   90.00
#
_symmetry.space_group_name_H-M   'P 1'
#
loop_
_entity.id
_entity.type
_entity.pdbx_description
1 polymer ?
#
loop_
_entity_poly.entity_id
_entity_poly.type
_entity_poly.pdbx_seq_one_letter_code
_entity_poly.pdbx_strand_id
1 'polypeptide(L)'
;MTSTGVFESLVGKFASVVELIYTQYGVPSTPQSRQELLKKINDFKEDVARAQESAHALHGGHLTAAEQDDVLSMLGDIKEQKRKALDSLLTRIDLPPTVVHTSDMEIDSTASTPVGS
;
A
#
# COMPACT_ATOMS: atom_id res chain seq x y z
N MET A 1 14.91 -2.75 13.77
CA MET A 1 13.97 -3.85 14.08
C MET A 1 12.93 -3.85 12.97
N THR A 2 12.80 -4.95 12.23
CA THR A 2 11.73 -5.10 11.24
C THR A 2 10.38 -5.12 11.96
N SER A 3 9.34 -4.53 11.34
CA SER A 3 8.00 -4.39 11.93
C SER A 3 7.48 -5.71 12.53
N THR A 4 7.80 -6.84 11.88
CA THR A 4 7.51 -8.22 12.33
C THR A 4 7.98 -8.56 13.74
N GLY A 5 9.18 -8.13 14.15
CA GLY A 5 9.72 -8.50 15.46
C GLY A 5 8.95 -7.89 16.65
N VAL A 6 8.32 -6.73 16.44
CA VAL A 6 7.46 -6.10 17.46
C VAL A 6 6.16 -6.89 17.60
N PHE A 7 5.53 -7.26 16.48
CA PHE A 7 4.30 -8.07 16.44
C PHE A 7 4.47 -9.48 17.01
N GLU A 8 5.59 -10.14 16.71
CA GLU A 8 5.88 -11.47 17.26
C GLU A 8 6.02 -11.45 18.79
N SER A 9 6.61 -10.39 19.35
CA SER A 9 6.81 -10.26 20.79
C SER A 9 5.51 -9.99 21.58
N LEU A 10 4.49 -9.42 20.94
CA LEU A 10 3.22 -9.03 21.58
C LEU A 10 2.47 -10.23 22.14
N VAL A 11 2.45 -11.36 21.42
CA VAL A 11 1.78 -12.58 21.88
C VAL A 11 2.41 -13.11 23.16
N GLY A 12 3.75 -13.16 23.21
CA GLY A 12 4.48 -13.58 24.42
C GLY A 12 4.27 -12.65 25.62
N LYS A 13 4.21 -11.33 25.37
CA LYS A 13 3.94 -10.34 26.42
C LYS A 13 2.50 -10.44 26.94
N PHE A 14 1.52 -10.64 26.05
CA PHE A 14 0.13 -10.88 26.46
C PHE A 14 0.00 -12.15 27.30
N ALA A 15 0.60 -13.25 26.86
CA ALA A 15 0.63 -14.49 27.64
C ALA A 15 1.23 -14.27 29.04
N SER A 16 2.31 -13.47 29.13
CA SER A 16 2.95 -13.11 30.40
C SER A 16 2.06 -12.28 31.34
N VAL A 17 1.15 -11.46 30.79
CA VAL A 17 0.13 -10.72 31.58
C VAL A 17 -0.94 -11.68 32.07
N VAL A 18 -1.46 -12.54 31.19
CA VAL A 18 -2.50 -13.54 31.53
C VAL A 18 -2.00 -14.52 32.59
N GLU A 19 -0.77 -15.00 32.45
CA GLU A 19 -0.13 -15.87 33.44
C GLU A 19 0.01 -15.18 34.80
N LEU A 20 0.36 -13.88 34.81
CA LEU A 20 0.41 -13.11 36.06
C LEU A 20 -0.97 -12.95 36.71
N ILE A 21 -2.02 -12.75 35.91
CA ILE A 21 -3.40 -12.69 36.42
C ILE A 21 -3.80 -14.06 37.02
N TYR A 22 -3.49 -15.14 36.31
CA TYR A 22 -3.86 -16.49 36.73
C TYR A 22 -3.10 -16.94 37.98
N THR A 23 -1.81 -16.64 38.09
CA THR A 23 -0.98 -16.96 39.26
C THR A 23 -1.41 -16.18 40.51
N GLN A 24 -1.96 -14.99 40.34
CA GLN A 24 -2.52 -14.18 41.44
C GLN A 24 -3.99 -14.52 41.75
N TYR A 25 -4.63 -15.38 40.95
CA TYR A 25 -6.01 -15.77 41.15
C TYR A 25 -6.17 -16.60 42.43
N GLY A 26 -7.07 -16.18 43.32
CA GLY A 26 -7.30 -16.84 44.61
C GLY A 26 -6.24 -16.57 45.69
N VAL A 27 -5.20 -15.78 45.39
CA VAL A 27 -4.20 -15.33 46.37
C VAL A 27 -4.64 -13.98 46.95
N PRO A 28 -4.50 -13.74 48.27
CA PRO A 28 -4.77 -12.43 48.85
C PRO A 28 -3.93 -11.34 48.16
N SER A 29 -4.63 -10.39 47.53
CA SER A 29 -4.01 -9.33 46.76
C SER A 29 -3.12 -8.45 47.65
N THR A 30 -1.81 -8.46 47.42
CA THR A 30 -0.87 -7.56 48.10
C THR A 30 -0.76 -6.23 47.33
N PRO A 31 -0.31 -5.13 47.96
CA PRO A 31 0.05 -3.91 47.23
C PRO A 31 1.09 -4.15 46.14
N GLN A 32 2.08 -5.01 46.41
CA GLN A 32 3.16 -5.35 45.50
C GLN A 32 2.65 -6.13 44.28
N SER A 33 1.79 -7.14 44.48
CA SER A 33 1.25 -7.94 43.37
C SER A 33 0.40 -7.09 42.42
N ARG A 34 -0.34 -6.12 42.96
CA ARG A 34 -1.10 -5.14 42.16
C ARG A 34 -0.20 -4.20 41.38
N GLN A 35 0.88 -3.70 41.99
CA GLN A 35 1.83 -2.83 41.30
C GLN A 35 2.54 -3.57 40.16
N GLU A 36 2.95 -4.82 40.39
CA GLU A 36 3.58 -5.64 39.36
C GLU A 36 2.62 -5.91 38.19
N LEU A 37 1.36 -6.23 38.48
CA LEU A 37 0.35 -6.44 37.46
C LEU A 37 0.08 -5.17 36.65
N LEU A 38 -0.11 -4.03 37.33
CA LEU A 38 -0.31 -2.74 36.66
C LEU A 38 0.88 -2.37 35.79
N LYS A 39 2.11 -2.61 36.27
CA LYS A 39 3.33 -2.39 35.49
C LYS A 39 3.33 -3.24 34.22
N LYS A 40 3.14 -4.56 34.34
CA LYS A 40 3.10 -5.46 33.16
C LYS A 40 2.00 -5.08 32.17
N ILE A 41 0.83 -4.66 32.65
CA ILE A 41 -0.27 -4.21 31.78
C ILE A 41 0.12 -2.91 31.05
N ASN A 42 0.72 -1.94 31.75
CA ASN A 42 1.14 -0.69 31.13
C ASN A 42 2.25 -0.92 30.10
N ASP A 43 3.26 -1.71 30.44
CA ASP A 43 4.34 -2.08 29.51
C ASP A 43 3.75 -2.74 28.24
N PHE A 44 2.80 -3.67 28.39
CA PHE A 44 2.10 -4.29 27.26
C PHE A 44 1.33 -3.27 26.42
N LYS A 45 0.61 -2.34 27.05
CA LYS A 45 -0.13 -1.28 26.33
C LYS A 45 0.80 -0.36 25.54
N GLU A 46 1.95 0.01 26.10
CA GLU A 46 2.96 0.81 25.40
C GLU A 46 3.52 0.07 24.19
N ASP A 47 3.78 -1.23 24.32
CA ASP A 47 4.24 -2.05 23.21
C ASP A 47 3.19 -2.22 22.10
N VAL A 48 1.89 -2.33 22.46
CA VAL A 48 0.77 -2.31 21.50
C VAL A 48 0.75 -0.98 20.75
N ALA A 49 0.85 0.15 21.45
CA ALA A 49 0.83 1.47 20.83
C ALA A 49 2.01 1.65 19.85
N ARG A 50 3.21 1.20 20.23
CA ARG A 50 4.40 1.23 19.35
C ARG A 50 4.22 0.35 18.11
N ALA A 51 3.59 -0.82 18.26
CA ALA A 51 3.29 -1.70 17.14
C ALA A 51 2.26 -1.08 16.18
N GLN A 52 1.21 -0.44 16.72
CA GLN A 52 0.22 0.28 15.92
C GLN A 52 0.84 1.45 15.14
N GLU A 53 1.70 2.25 15.79
CA GLU A 53 2.45 3.31 15.12
C GLU A 53 3.32 2.75 13.99
N SER A 54 4.00 1.64 14.25
CA SER A 54 4.83 0.95 13.25
C SER A 54 4.00 0.40 12.08
N ALA A 55 2.78 -0.10 12.34
CA ALA A 55 1.85 -0.52 11.28
C ALA A 55 1.36 0.67 10.47
N HIS A 56 0.92 1.75 11.11
CA HIS A 56 0.44 2.95 10.41
C HIS A 56 1.52 3.63 9.57
N ALA A 57 2.79 3.50 9.95
CA ALA A 57 3.92 3.96 9.15
C ALA A 57 4.15 3.15 7.86
N LEU A 58 3.55 1.96 7.73
CA LEU A 58 3.59 1.19 6.49
C LEU A 58 2.61 1.78 5.45
N HIS A 59 2.99 1.72 4.18
CA HIS A 59 2.10 2.10 3.08
C HIS A 59 0.82 1.25 3.12
N GLY A 60 -0.34 1.91 3.21
CA GLY A 60 -1.63 1.24 3.37
C GLY A 60 -1.89 0.67 4.77
N GLY A 61 -1.00 0.88 5.75
CA GLY A 61 -1.15 0.32 7.10
C GLY A 61 -2.27 0.91 7.95
N HIS A 62 -2.89 2.00 7.50
CA HIS A 62 -4.13 2.55 8.07
C HIS A 62 -5.40 1.96 7.44
N LEU A 63 -5.25 1.22 6.34
CA LEU A 63 -6.36 0.59 5.63
C LEU A 63 -6.67 -0.76 6.27
N THR A 64 -7.94 -1.10 6.31
CA THR A 64 -8.41 -2.45 6.58
C THR A 64 -7.97 -3.41 5.47
N ALA A 65 -7.95 -4.71 5.76
CA ALA A 65 -7.61 -5.71 4.74
C ALA A 65 -8.53 -5.62 3.50
N ALA A 66 -9.82 -5.37 3.71
CA ALA A 66 -10.79 -5.20 2.63
C ALA A 66 -10.47 -3.96 1.75
N GLU A 67 -10.15 -2.82 2.38
CA GLU A 67 -9.74 -1.62 1.63
C GLU A 67 -8.43 -1.83 0.87
N GLN A 68 -7.50 -2.61 1.42
CA GLN A 68 -6.27 -2.99 0.71
C GLN A 68 -6.57 -3.89 -0.50
N ASP A 69 -7.51 -4.83 -0.37
CA ASP A 69 -7.94 -5.69 -1.48
C ASP A 69 -8.61 -4.87 -2.59
N ASP A 70 -9.42 -3.87 -2.24
CA ASP A 70 -10.05 -2.96 -3.21
C ASP A 70 -8.99 -2.14 -3.98
N VAL A 71 -7.98 -1.60 -3.26
CA VAL A 71 -6.86 -0.89 -3.88
C VAL A 71 -6.06 -1.81 -4.79
N LEU A 72 -5.80 -3.05 -4.37
CA LEU A 72 -5.10 -4.05 -5.19
C LEU A 72 -5.89 -4.38 -6.46
N SER A 73 -7.22 -4.53 -6.36
CA SER A 73 -8.09 -4.74 -7.52
C SER A 73 -7.99 -3.57 -8.50
N MET A 74 -8.11 -2.34 -8.01
CA MET A 74 -8.03 -1.14 -8.83
C MET A 74 -6.67 -1.00 -9.53
N LEU A 75 -5.57 -1.28 -8.82
CA LEU A 75 -4.22 -1.29 -9.39
C LEU A 75 -4.06 -2.39 -10.45
N GLY A 76 -4.68 -3.56 -10.23
CA GLY A 76 -4.76 -4.65 -11.20
C GLY A 76 -5.45 -4.22 -12.49
N ASP A 77 -6.60 -3.56 -12.39
CA ASP A 77 -7.36 -3.08 -13.54
C ASP A 77 -6.58 -2.02 -14.34
N ILE A 78 -5.95 -1.07 -13.64
CA ILE A 78 -5.11 -0.04 -14.28
C ILE A 78 -3.95 -0.68 -15.04
N LYS A 79 -3.30 -1.68 -14.44
CA LYS A 79 -2.20 -2.41 -15.08
C LYS A 79 -2.69 -3.10 -16.36
N GLU A 80 -3.85 -3.76 -16.31
CA GLU A 80 -4.42 -4.44 -17.47
C GLU A 80 -4.81 -3.47 -18.59
N GLN A 81 -5.42 -2.33 -18.24
CA GLN A 81 -5.75 -1.29 -19.21
C GLN A 81 -4.50 -0.73 -19.88
N LYS A 82 -3.43 -0.47 -19.12
CA LYS A 82 -2.15 -0.01 -19.67
C LYS A 82 -1.52 -1.03 -20.61
N ARG A 83 -1.61 -2.32 -20.28
CA ARG A 83 -1.12 -3.41 -21.17
C ARG A 83 -1.86 -3.39 -22.50
N LYS A 84 -3.21 -3.36 -22.47
CA LYS A 84 -4.03 -3.28 -23.69
C LYS A 84 -3.72 -2.04 -24.54
N ALA A 85 -3.52 -0.89 -23.89
CA ALA A 85 -3.16 0.34 -24.58
C ALA A 85 -1.80 0.24 -25.29
N LEU A 86 -0.82 -0.40 -24.62
CA LEU A 86 0.49 -0.65 -25.20
C LEU A 86 0.40 -1.61 -26.40
N ASP A 87 -0.33 -2.71 -26.28
CA ASP A 87 -0.51 -3.68 -27.37
C ASP A 87 -1.19 -3.02 -28.58
N SER A 88 -2.21 -2.19 -28.34
CA SER A 88 -2.87 -1.43 -29.41
C SER A 88 -1.93 -0.43 -30.07
N LEU A 89 -1.02 0.20 -29.31
CA LEU A 89 -0.04 1.15 -29.85
C LEU A 89 1.00 0.43 -30.71
N LEU A 90 1.54 -0.70 -30.24
CA LEU A 90 2.48 -1.52 -31.00
C LEU A 90 1.84 -2.01 -32.31
N THR A 91 0.60 -2.50 -32.25
CA THR A 91 -0.15 -2.90 -33.46
C THR A 91 -0.24 -1.77 -34.47
N ARG A 92 -0.52 -0.53 -34.02
CA ARG A 92 -0.61 0.66 -34.89
C ARG A 92 0.73 1.07 -35.51
N ILE A 93 1.84 0.83 -34.82
CA ILE A 93 3.19 1.10 -35.34
C ILE A 93 3.57 0.06 -36.41
N ASP A 94 3.14 -1.19 -36.25
CA ASP A 94 3.39 -2.28 -37.21
C ASP A 94 2.46 -2.24 -38.45
N LEU A 95 1.44 -1.38 -38.45
CA LEU A 95 0.63 -1.13 -39.65
C LEU A 95 1.45 -0.28 -40.63
N PRO A 96 1.65 -0.72 -41.88
CA PRO A 96 2.20 0.14 -42.92
C PRO A 96 1.30 1.37 -43.07
N PRO A 97 1.85 2.56 -43.43
CA PRO A 97 1.04 3.75 -43.58
C PRO A 97 -0.11 3.44 -44.52
N THR A 98 -1.35 3.66 -44.05
CA THR A 98 -2.53 3.61 -44.91
C THR A 98 -2.27 4.62 -46.03
N VAL A 99 -1.93 4.11 -47.22
CA VAL A 99 -1.92 4.89 -48.43
C VAL A 99 -3.38 5.27 -48.67
N VAL A 100 -3.78 6.39 -48.12
CA VAL A 100 -4.96 7.10 -48.59
C VAL A 100 -4.59 7.49 -50.01
N HIS A 101 -5.04 6.70 -50.98
CA HIS A 101 -5.04 7.10 -52.37
C HIS A 101 -5.96 8.31 -52.49
N THR A 102 -5.43 9.49 -52.22
CA THR A 102 -5.97 10.75 -52.73
C THR A 102 -5.60 10.78 -54.21
N SER A 103 -6.37 10.04 -55.00
CA SER A 103 -6.41 10.24 -56.44
C SER A 103 -6.88 11.67 -56.71
N ASP A 104 -6.08 12.38 -57.50
CA ASP A 104 -6.36 13.66 -58.13
C ASP A 104 -6.56 14.89 -57.24
N MET A 105 -5.48 15.66 -57.09
CA MET A 105 -5.52 17.09 -57.40
C MET A 105 -4.11 17.57 -57.72
N GLU A 106 -3.76 17.54 -59.00
CA GLU A 106 -2.66 18.36 -59.54
C GLU A 106 -3.07 19.85 -59.57
N ILE A 107 -2.04 20.72 -59.66
CA ILE A 107 -2.06 22.15 -60.06
C ILE A 107 -2.29 23.11 -58.86
N ASP A 108 -1.46 24.11 -58.53
CA ASP A 108 -0.40 24.82 -59.24
C ASP A 108 0.64 25.39 -58.24
N SER A 109 1.87 25.57 -58.72
CA SER A 109 2.96 26.26 -58.02
C SER A 109 2.86 27.76 -58.27
N THR A 110 2.60 28.57 -57.24
CA THR A 110 2.95 29.99 -57.26
C THR A 110 3.61 30.40 -55.96
N ALA A 111 4.85 30.84 -56.11
CA ALA A 111 5.78 31.29 -55.10
C ALA A 111 5.24 32.41 -54.20
N SER A 112 5.62 32.40 -52.92
CA SER A 112 5.84 33.61 -52.13
C SER A 112 6.67 33.28 -50.88
N THR A 113 7.96 33.58 -50.94
CA THR A 113 8.85 33.72 -49.78
C THR A 113 8.56 35.05 -49.08
N PRO A 114 8.37 35.11 -47.75
CA PRO A 114 8.47 36.38 -47.06
C PRO A 114 9.94 36.66 -46.71
N VAL A 115 10.50 37.69 -47.34
CA VAL A 115 11.72 38.38 -46.87
C VAL A 115 11.33 39.26 -45.70
N GLY A 116 12.15 39.24 -44.65
CA GLY A 116 11.86 39.90 -43.37
C GLY A 116 11.83 41.43 -43.39
N SER A 117 11.41 41.96 -42.26
CA SER A 117 11.75 43.27 -41.72
C SER A 117 11.74 43.19 -40.20
#